data_AF-A0A2T1DBW0-F1
#
_entry.id   AF-A0A2T1DBW0-F1
#
_cell.length_a   1.000
_cell.length_b   1.000
_cell.length_c   1.000
_cell.angle_alpha   90.00
_cell.angle_beta   90.00
_cell.angle_gamma   90.00
#
_symmetry.space_group_name_H-M   'P 1'
#
loop_
_entity.id
_entity.type
_entity.pdbx_description
1 polymer ?
#
loop_
_entity_poly.entity_id
_entity_poly.type
_entity_poly.pdbx_seq_one_letter_code
_entity_poly.pdbx_strand_id
1 'polypeptide(L)' 'MTKILEATYSNGSLILSEALDANLEGKKLKVVILEAEEDEADRIAKVRRFLAHAKQYSFALPSDYKFDRDELYDR' A
#
# COMPACT_ATOMS: atom_id res chain seq x y z
N MET A 1 3.37 12.34 -9.28
CA MET A 1 3.32 10.90 -9.00
C MET A 1 3.79 10.72 -7.56
N THR A 2 3.00 10.07 -6.71
CA THR A 2 3.36 9.85 -5.30
C THR A 2 3.90 8.43 -5.17
N LYS A 3 5.15 8.28 -4.72
CA LYS A 3 5.80 6.98 -4.50
C LYS A 3 6.21 6.89 -3.04
N ILE A 4 5.91 5.78 -2.40
CA ILE A 4 6.39 5.44 -1.05
C ILE A 4 7.66 4.63 -1.23
N LEU A 5 8.71 5.01 -0.52
CA LEU A 5 10.04 4.42 -0.60
C LEU A 5 10.50 4.06 0.80
N GLU A 6 11.20 2.94 0.91
CA GLU A 6 11.86 2.55 2.15
C GLU A 6 13.21 3.26 2.29
N ALA A 7 13.53 3.63 3.52
CA ALA A 7 14.78 4.28 3.86
C ALA A 7 15.24 3.82 5.24
N THR A 8 16.54 3.60 5.38
CA THR A 8 17.17 3.32 6.67
C THR A 8 17.66 4.63 7.27
N TYR A 9 17.24 4.93 8.48
CA TYR A 9 17.83 6.02 9.26
C TYR A 9 19.16 5.56 9.84
N SER A 10 20.24 6.26 9.49
CA SER A 10 21.58 5.98 10.01
C SER A 10 22.37 7.27 10.15
N ASN A 11 22.92 7.51 11.34
CA ASN A 11 23.78 8.66 11.64
C ASN A 11 23.17 10.02 11.25
N GLY A 12 21.88 10.24 11.54
CA GLY A 12 21.22 11.51 11.20
C GLY A 12 20.82 11.65 9.74
N SER A 13 21.05 10.62 8.91
CA SER A 13 20.75 10.62 7.48
C SER A 13 19.73 9.55 7.13
N LEU A 14 18.84 9.86 6.18
CA LEU A 14 17.94 8.88 5.56
C LEU A 14 18.63 8.31 4.32
N ILE A 15 18.87 6.99 4.32
CA ILE A 15 19.49 6.26 3.21
C ILE A 15 18.38 5.48 2.50
N LEU A 16 18.02 5.91 1.29
CA LEU A 16 17.00 5.23 0.50
C LEU A 16 17.47 3.82 0.09
N SER A 17 16.56 2.85 0.12
CA SER A 17 16.83 1.48 -0.33
C SER A 17 16.96 1.35 -1.85
N GLU A 18 16.47 2.33 -2.62
CA GLU A 18 16.57 2.41 -4.07
C GLU A 18 16.93 3.82 -4.55
N ALA A 19 17.56 3.90 -5.73
CA ALA A 19 17.91 5.18 -6.35
C ALA A 19 16.66 5.90 -6.87
N LEU A 20 16.66 7.22 -6.74
CA LEU A 20 15.64 8.08 -7.33
C LEU A 20 15.89 8.28 -8.83
N ASP A 21 14.83 8.63 -9.55
CA ASP A 21 14.93 8.94 -10.98
C ASP A 21 15.87 10.12 -11.22
N ALA A 22 16.75 10.01 -12.21
CA ALA A 22 17.72 11.04 -12.60
C ALA A 22 17.04 12.38 -12.96
N ASN A 23 15.77 12.37 -13.38
CA ASN A 23 15.01 13.59 -13.64
C ASN A 23 14.66 14.40 -12.38
N LEU A 24 14.95 13.88 -11.18
CA LEU A 24 14.75 14.55 -9.89
C LEU A 24 16.00 15.31 -9.41
N GLU A 25 17.12 15.19 -10.13
CA GLU A 25 18.36 15.87 -9.78
C GLU A 25 18.16 17.39 -9.59
N GLY A 26 18.71 17.94 -8.51
CA GLY A 26 18.58 19.36 -8.16
C GLY A 26 17.20 19.84 -7.70
N LYS A 27 16.17 18.98 -7.64
CA LYS A 27 14.82 19.36 -7.19
C LYS A 27 14.67 19.19 -5.67
N LYS A 28 13.89 20.09 -5.06
CA LYS A 28 13.48 19.95 -3.66
C LYS A 28 12.32 18.96 -3.57
N LEU A 29 12.47 17.93 -2.75
CA LEU A 29 11.45 16.92 -2.50
C LEU A 29 10.85 17.15 -1.10
N LYS A 30 9.55 16.92 -0.96
CA LYS A 30 8.90 16.85 0.36
C LYS A 30 9.01 15.42 0.87
N VAL A 31 9.54 15.25 2.08
CA VAL A 31 9.70 13.95 2.72
C VAL A 31 8.62 13.79 3.78
N VAL A 32 7.94 12.65 3.77
CA VAL A 32 7.02 12.23 4.83
C VAL A 32 7.66 11.01 5.50
N ILE A 33 7.97 11.12 6.78
CA ILE A 33 8.57 10.03 7.56
C ILE A 33 7.44 9.30 8.28
N LEU A 34 7.33 8.01 8.03
CA LEU A 34 6.46 7.10 8.75
C LEU A 34 7.39 6.11 9.45
N GLU A 35 7.31 6.00 10.76
CA GLU A 35 8.09 5.00 11.49
C GLU A 35 7.54 3.62 11.15
N ALA A 36 8.41 2.75 10.63
CA ALA A 36 8.08 1.35 10.43
C ALA A 36 8.05 0.68 11.81
N GLU A 37 6.86 0.52 12.40
CA GLU A 37 6.68 -0.46 13.47
C GLU A 37 6.98 -1.85 12.89
N GLU A 38 7.52 -2.78 13.71
CA GLU A 38 7.89 -4.15 13.31
C GLU A 38 6.78 -4.91 12.54
N ASP A 39 5.53 -4.43 12.60
CA ASP A 39 4.34 -4.97 11.95
C ASP A 39 4.08 -4.51 10.49
N GLU A 40 4.92 -3.65 9.89
CA GLU A 40 4.63 -3.13 8.53
C GLU A 40 4.80 -4.19 7.42
N ALA A 41 5.79 -5.08 7.56
CA ALA A 41 5.91 -6.27 6.73
C ALA A 41 4.68 -7.19 6.87
N ASP A 42 4.13 -7.26 8.09
CA ASP A 42 2.97 -8.06 8.44
C ASP A 42 1.67 -7.45 7.88
N ARG A 43 1.58 -6.12 7.84
CA ARG A 43 0.49 -5.37 7.22
C ARG A 43 0.50 -5.50 5.70
N ILE A 44 1.66 -5.38 5.06
CA ILE A 44 1.81 -5.59 3.61
C ILE A 44 1.49 -7.05 3.25
N ALA A 45 1.93 -8.01 4.08
CA ALA A 45 1.60 -9.43 3.90
C ALA A 45 0.08 -9.69 4.05
N LYS A 46 -0.58 -9.07 5.03
CA LYS A 46 -2.05 -9.15 5.22
C LYS A 46 -2.80 -8.59 4.01
N VAL A 47 -2.40 -7.42 3.48
CA VAL A 47 -3.01 -6.82 2.30
C VAL A 47 -2.82 -7.72 1.07
N ARG A 48 -1.62 -8.27 0.86
CA ARG A 48 -1.35 -9.21 -0.24
C ARG A 48 -2.20 -10.49 -0.14
N ARG A 49 -2.34 -11.06 1.06
CA ARG A 49 -3.21 -12.24 1.29
C ARG A 49 -4.68 -11.93 1.01
N PHE A 50 -5.16 -10.77 1.47
CA PHE A 50 -6.53 -10.33 1.19
C PHE A 50 -6.80 -10.18 -0.31
N LEU A 51 -5.91 -9.51 -1.05
CA LEU A 51 -6.06 -9.33 -2.50
C LEU A 51 -5.98 -10.66 -3.27
N ALA A 52 -5.11 -11.58 -2.85
CA ALA A 52 -5.03 -12.92 -3.43
C ALA A 52 -6.32 -13.72 -3.20
N HIS A 53 -6.87 -13.67 -1.98
CA HIS A 53 -8.14 -14.29 -1.64
C HIS A 53 -9.29 -13.66 -2.45
N ALA A 54 -9.40 -12.33 -2.48
CA ALA A 54 -10.41 -11.62 -3.26
C ALA A 54 -10.34 -11.98 -4.76
N LYS A 55 -9.14 -12.16 -5.31
CA LYS A 55 -8.96 -12.60 -6.72
C LYS A 55 -9.35 -14.06 -6.94
N GLN A 56 -9.10 -14.94 -5.97
CA GLN A 56 -9.46 -16.35 -6.07
C GLN A 56 -10.98 -16.55 -5.96
N TYR A 57 -11.64 -15.74 -5.14
CA TYR A 57 -13.08 -15.85 -4.86
C TYR A 57 -13.90 -14.73 -5.52
N SER A 58 -13.30 -13.94 -6.42
CA SER A 58 -14.04 -12.98 -7.21
C SER A 58 -14.92 -13.72 -8.22
N PHE A 59 -16.22 -13.48 -8.15
CA PHE A 59 -17.18 -13.92 -9.15
C PHE A 59 -17.64 -12.74 -9.98
N ALA A 60 -17.98 -12.99 -11.24
CA ALA A 60 -18.55 -11.96 -12.09
C ALA A 60 -19.95 -11.62 -11.57
N LEU A 61 -20.12 -10.39 -11.10
CA LEU A 61 -21.43 -9.89 -10.71
C LEU A 61 -22.27 -9.65 -11.97
N PRO A 62 -23.57 -10.00 -11.95
CA PRO A 62 -24.51 -9.59 -12.99
C PRO A 62 -24.48 -8.07 -13.19
N SER A 63 -24.73 -7.64 -14.42
CA SER A 63 -24.69 -6.20 -14.79
C SER A 63 -25.72 -5.35 -14.05
N ASP A 64 -26.77 -5.98 -13.53
CA ASP A 64 -27.85 -5.38 -12.74
C ASP A 64 -27.66 -5.55 -11.23
N TYR A 65 -26.53 -6.10 -10.79
CA TYR A 65 -26.24 -6.28 -9.37
C TYR A 65 -26.25 -4.93 -8.65
N LYS A 66 -27.07 -4.85 -7.60
CA LYS A 66 -27.06 -3.78 -6.62
C LYS A 66 -26.70 -4.38 -5.29
N PHE A 67 -25.67 -3.84 -4.66
CA PHE A 67 -25.33 -4.20 -3.30
C PHE A 67 -26.45 -3.73 -2.39
N ASP A 68 -27.28 -4.67 -1.90
CA ASP A 68 -28.28 -4.40 -0.89
C ASP A 68 -27.63 -4.53 0.49
N ARG A 69 -27.56 -3.42 1.21
CA ARG A 69 -26.94 -3.37 2.52
C ARG A 69 -27.81 -4.06 3.57
N ASP A 70 -29.12 -4.18 3.32
CA ASP A 70 -30.05 -4.72 4.30
C ASP A 70 -29.96 -6.25 4.38
N GLU A 71 -29.57 -6.94 3.29
CA GLU A 71 -29.27 -8.39 3.28
C GLU A 71 -28.11 -8.80 4.20
N LEU A 72 -27.23 -7.87 4.59
CA LEU A 72 -26.06 -8.15 5.43
C LEU A 72 -26.45 -8.49 6.87
N TYR A 73 -27.61 -8.01 7.34
CA TYR A 73 -28.08 -8.15 8.72
C TYR A 73 -29.16 -9.23 8.89
N ASP A 74 -29.60 -9.86 7.79
CA ASP A 74 -30.61 -10.93 7.79
C ASP A 74 -30.00 -12.34 8.01
N ARG A 75 -28.71 -12.44 8.36
CA ARG A 75 -28.01 -13.70 8.63
C ARG A 75 -27.56 -13.85 10.08
#